data_AF-A0A1Z4GPH8-F1
#
_entry.id   AF-A0A1Z4GPH8-F1
#
_cell.length_a   1.000
_cell.length_b   1.000
_cell.length_c   1.000
_cell.angle_alpha   90.00
_cell.angle_beta   90.00
_cell.angle_gamma   90.00
#
_symmetry.space_group_name_H-M   'P 1'
#
loop_
_entity.id
_entity.type
_entity.pdbx_description
1 polymer ?
#
loop_
_entity_poly.entity_id
_entity_poly.type
_entity_poly.pdbx_seq_one_letter_code
_entity_poly.pdbx_strand_id
1 'polypeptide(L)' 'MEIKERIGNIEGKAVTLHCLGILYANKGEIDQAIALYNQSLELNERIGNVQTKAATLHQLGILYANKGEIDQAIALYN' A
#
# COMPACT_ATOMS: atom_id res chain seq x y z
N MET A 1 -17.95 18.98 9.78
CA MET A 1 -16.52 19.04 10.16
C MET A 1 -15.97 17.63 10.41
N GLU A 2 -16.66 16.83 11.22
CA GLU A 2 -16.27 15.46 11.60
C GLU A 2 -15.96 14.49 10.43
N ILE A 3 -16.76 14.49 9.36
CA ILE A 3 -16.51 13.59 8.21
C ILE A 3 -15.16 13.90 7.52
N LYS A 4 -14.85 15.20 7.34
CA LYS A 4 -13.59 15.63 6.71
C LYS A 4 -12.38 15.29 7.59
N GLU A 5 -12.53 15.48 8.90
CA GLU A 5 -11.51 15.11 9.88
C GLU A 5 -11.27 13.60 9.93
N ARG A 6 -12.34 12.80 9.90
CA ARG A 6 -12.25 11.34 9.82
C ARG A 6 -11.55 10.88 8.55
N ILE A 7 -11.88 11.47 7.39
CA ILE A 7 -11.20 11.17 6.13
C ILE A 7 -9.70 11.53 6.21
N GLY A 8 -9.37 12.72 6.71
CA GLY A 8 -7.97 13.14 6.88
C GLY A 8 -7.17 12.23 7.82
N ASN A 9 -7.79 11.76 8.90
CA ASN A 9 -7.16 10.79 9.81
C ASN A 9 -6.91 9.42 9.13
N ILE A 10 -7.85 8.96 8.29
CA ILE A 10 -7.68 7.71 7.54
C ILE A 10 -6.60 7.86 6.46
N GLU A 11 -6.58 8.99 5.76
CA GLU A 11 -5.55 9.30 4.76
C GLU A 11 -4.16 9.33 5.39
N GLY A 12 -3.99 10.03 6.52
CA GLY A 12 -2.73 10.06 7.26
C GLY A 12 -2.27 8.66 7.67
N LYS A 13 -3.19 7.83 8.19
CA LYS A 13 -2.89 6.44 8.55
C LYS A 13 -2.46 5.60 7.34
N ALA A 14 -3.12 5.75 6.19
CA ALA A 14 -2.77 5.03 4.97
C ALA A 14 -1.36 5.39 4.48
N VAL A 15 -1.03 6.69 4.47
CA VAL A 15 0.30 7.18 4.12
C VAL A 15 1.37 6.64 5.07
N THR A 16 1.13 6.65 6.38
CA THR A 16 2.07 6.09 7.36
C THR A 16 2.33 4.60 7.11
N LEU A 17 1.29 3.81 6.85
CA LEU A 17 1.43 2.38 6.55
C LEU A 17 2.24 2.14 5.27
N HIS A 18 1.99 2.93 4.22
CA HIS A 18 2.76 2.89 2.98
C HIS A 18 4.25 3.18 3.24
N CYS A 19 4.56 4.23 3.98
CA CYS A 19 5.95 4.58 4.32
C CYS A 19 6.63 3.50 5.16
N LEU A 20 5.93 2.88 6.13
CA LEU A 20 6.47 1.74 6.87
C LEU A 20 6.74 0.54 5.93
N GLY A 21 5.85 0.27 4.98
CA GLY A 21 6.06 -0.76 3.96
C GLY A 21 7.36 -0.56 3.18
N ILE A 22 7.68 0.68 2.79
CA ILE A 22 8.96 1.03 2.14
C ILE A 22 10.14 0.67 3.04
N LEU A 23 10.09 1.06 4.33
CA LEU A 23 11.19 0.81 5.27
C LEU A 23 11.43 -0.69 5.49
N TYR A 24 10.37 -1.48 5.65
CA TYR A 24 10.48 -2.93 5.79
C TYR A 24 10.98 -3.62 4.52
N ALA A 25 10.53 -3.16 3.34
CA ALA A 25 11.04 -3.64 2.06
C ALA A 25 12.55 -3.38 1.92
N ASN A 26 13.00 -2.18 2.26
CA ASN A 26 14.42 -1.80 2.25
C ASN A 26 15.27 -2.61 3.25
N LYS A 27 14.64 -3.09 4.33
CA LYS A 27 15.27 -3.98 5.31
C LYS A 27 15.31 -5.45 4.86
N GLY A 28 14.64 -5.80 3.76
CA GLY A 28 14.52 -7.16 3.26
C GLY A 28 13.39 -7.97 3.92
N GLU A 29 12.58 -7.35 4.78
CA GLU A 29 11.44 -7.98 5.44
C GLU A 29 10.20 -7.91 4.53
N ILE A 30 10.26 -8.64 3.41
CA ILE A 30 9.33 -8.51 2.28
C ILE A 30 7.88 -8.82 2.68
N ASP A 31 7.63 -9.90 3.42
CA ASP A 31 6.26 -10.28 3.79
C ASP A 31 5.61 -9.25 4.74
N GLN A 32 6.40 -8.63 5.62
CA GLN A 32 5.93 -7.54 6.47
C GLN A 32 5.63 -6.28 5.66
N ALA A 33 6.46 -5.96 4.66
CA ALA A 33 6.20 -4.86 3.74
C ALA A 33 4.89 -5.07 2.96
N ILE A 34 4.66 -6.27 2.43
CA ILE A 34 3.42 -6.64 1.72
C ILE A 34 2.20 -6.46 2.64
N ALA A 35 2.27 -6.95 3.89
CA ALA A 35 1.18 -6.81 4.84
C ALA A 35 0.84 -5.33 5.14
N LEU A 36 1.84 -4.47 5.26
CA LEU A 36 1.66 -3.02 5.49
C LEU A 36 1.08 -2.32 4.26
N TYR A 37 1.55 -2.66 3.06
CA TYR A 37 0.97 -2.14 1.83
C TYR A 37 -0.48 -2.56 1.64
N ASN A 38 -0.85 -3.81 1.94
CA ASN A 38 -2.25 -4.25 1.87
C ASN A 38 -3.15 -3.49 2.86
N GLN A 39 -2.67 -3.19 4.08
CA GLN A 39 -3.42 -2.34 5.02
C GLN A 39 -3.56 -0.89 4.51
N SER A 40 -2.50 -0.32 3.90
CA SER A 40 -2.59 0.99 3.24
C SER A 40 -3.62 0.97 2.11
N LEU A 41 -3.63 -0.08 1.29
CA LEU A 41 -4.52 -0.25 0.15
C LEU A 41 -5.99 -0.25 0.60
N GLU A 42 -6.34 -1.05 1.60
CA GLU A 42 -7.69 -1.12 2.16
C GLU A 42 -8.21 0.25 2.63
N LEU A 43 -7.35 1.02 3.32
CA LEU A 43 -7.73 2.36 3.78
C LEU A 43 -7.93 3.32 2.62
N ASN A 44 -7.04 3.31 1.63
CA ASN A 44 -7.14 4.17 0.45
C ASN A 44 -8.38 3.84 -0.39
N GLU A 45 -8.77 2.56 -0.50
CA GLU A 45 -10.00 2.14 -1.16
C GLU A 45 -11.24 2.67 -0.44
N ARG A 46 -11.24 2.59 0.90
CA ARG A 46 -12.35 3.08 1.73
C ARG A 46 -12.61 4.57 1.59
N ILE A 47 -11.57 5.38 1.38
CA ILE A 47 -11.69 6.84 1.25
C ILE A 47 -11.58 7.36 -0.19
N GLY A 48 -11.37 6.48 -1.17
CA GLY A 48 -11.19 6.86 -2.57
C GLY A 48 -9.89 7.63 -2.85
N ASN A 49 -8.83 7.46 -2.05
CA ASN A 49 -7.53 8.08 -2.30
C ASN A 49 -6.79 7.31 -3.40
N VAL A 50 -7.00 7.72 -4.64
CA VAL A 50 -6.44 7.07 -5.83
C VAL A 50 -4.92 7.21 -5.95
N GLN A 51 -4.34 8.29 -5.43
CA GLN A 51 -2.92 8.57 -5.58
C GLN A 51 -2.07 7.63 -4.72
N THR A 52 -2.38 7.53 -3.42
CA THR A 52 -1.67 6.61 -2.52
C THR A 52 -2.01 5.15 -2.82
N LYS A 53 -3.24 4.87 -3.32
CA LYS A 53 -3.60 3.55 -3.85
C LYS A 53 -2.66 3.12 -4.99
N ALA A 54 -2.49 3.95 -6.01
CA ALA A 54 -1.63 3.62 -7.16
C ALA A 54 -0.17 3.40 -6.75
N ALA A 55 0.37 4.26 -5.88
CA ALA A 55 1.72 4.10 -5.34
C ALA A 55 1.87 2.78 -4.56
N THR A 56 0.87 2.42 -3.77
CA THR A 56 0.87 1.18 -2.99
C THR A 56 0.82 -0.07 -3.88
N LEU A 57 -0.03 -0.07 -4.91
CA LEU A 57 -0.11 -1.17 -5.89
C LEU A 57 1.20 -1.35 -6.67
N HIS A 58 1.83 -0.25 -7.08
CA HIS A 58 3.12 -0.30 -7.76
C HIS A 58 4.20 -0.98 -6.90
N GLN A 59 4.28 -0.61 -5.62
CA GLN A 59 5.24 -1.21 -4.70
C GLN A 59 4.94 -2.70 -4.45
N LEU A 60 3.68 -3.08 -4.29
CA LEU A 60 3.29 -4.50 -4.19
C LEU A 60 3.69 -5.28 -5.44
N GLY A 61 3.45 -4.72 -6.64
CA GLY A 61 3.85 -5.35 -7.90
C GLY A 61 5.36 -5.59 -7.98
N ILE A 62 6.18 -4.63 -7.56
CA ILE A 62 7.65 -4.80 -7.47
C ILE A 62 8.01 -5.92 -6.49
N LEU A 63 7.39 -5.96 -5.31
CA LEU A 63 7.70 -6.98 -4.30
C LEU A 63 7.33 -8.38 -4.76
N TYR A 64 6.15 -8.58 -5.35
CA TYR A 64 5.75 -9.87 -5.91
C TYR A 64 6.65 -10.29 -7.07
N ALA A 65 7.05 -9.35 -7.94
CA ALA A 65 8.00 -9.63 -9.01
C ALA A 65 9.36 -10.09 -8.46
N ASN A 66 9.86 -9.43 -7.42
CA ASN A 66 11.11 -9.81 -6.75
C ASN A 66 11.06 -11.19 -6.07
N LYS A 67 9.87 -11.65 -5.66
CA LYS A 67 9.63 -13.01 -5.14
C LYS A 67 9.51 -14.07 -6.24
N GLY A 68 9.50 -13.67 -7.51
CA GLY A 68 9.23 -14.57 -8.65
C GLY A 68 7.74 -14.84 -8.89
N GLU A 69 6.85 -14.19 -8.14
CA GLU A 69 5.39 -14.32 -8.25
C GLU A 69 4.86 -13.37 -9.36
N ILE A 70 5.34 -13.57 -10.58
CA ILE A 70 5.11 -12.67 -11.72
C ILE A 70 3.62 -12.51 -12.05
N ASP A 71 2.83 -13.58 -12.01
CA ASP A 71 1.40 -13.52 -12.32
C ASP A 71 0.64 -12.64 -11.30
N GLN A 72 1.02 -12.72 -10.02
CA GLN A 72 0.44 -11.85 -8.99
C GLN A 72 0.85 -10.39 -9.18
N ALA A 73 2.11 -10.16 -9.55
CA ALA A 73 2.58 -8.81 -9.86
C ALA A 73 1.80 -8.18 -11.03
N ILE A 74 1.57 -8.94 -12.12
CA ILE A 74 0.80 -8.48 -13.28
C ILE A 74 -0.66 -8.20 -12.89
N ALA A 75 -1.26 -9.05 -12.05
CA ALA A 75 -2.64 -8.86 -11.60
C ALA A 75 -2.87 -7.54 -10.86
N LEU A 76 -1.83 -6.95 -10.25
CA LEU A 76 -1.92 -5.66 -9.57
C LEU A 76 -1.92 -4.44 -10.50
N TYR A 77 -1.62 -4.64 -11.78
CA TYR A 77 -1.62 -3.58 -12.81
C TYR A 77 -2.84 -3.61 -13.74
N ASN A 78 -3.73 -4.60 -13.59
CA ASN A 78 -4.96 -4.75 -14.38
C ASN A 78 -6.18 -4.25 -13.59
#